data_AF-A0A3S0BTB0-F1
#
_entry.id   AF-A0A3S0BTB0-F1
#
_cell.length_a   1.000
_cell.length_b   1.000
_cell.length_c   1.000
_cell.angle_alpha   90.00
_cell.angle_beta   90.00
_cell.angle_gamma   90.00
#
_symmetry.space_group_name_H-M   'P 1'
#
loop_
_entity.id
_entity.type
_entity.pdbx_description
1 polymer ?
#
loop_
_entity_poly.entity_id
_entity_poly.type
_entity_poly.pdbx_seq_one_letter_code
_entity_poly.pdbx_strand_id
1 'polypeptide(L)' 'MHLHVEPICRRCGFPADMVDHVTPLHEGGEALDTANLQSLCNRCHAVKRGQEGARAARTKLKKIL' A
#
# COMPACT_ATOMS: atom_id res chain seq x y z
N MET A 1 -5.12 6.96 -16.34
CA MET A 1 -4.64 5.86 -15.46
C MET A 1 -3.50 6.41 -14.58
N HIS A 2 -3.54 6.25 -13.25
CA HIS A 2 -2.55 6.84 -12.32
C HIS A 2 -1.09 6.49 -12.66
N LEU A 3 -0.81 5.25 -13.09
CA LEU A 3 0.52 4.82 -13.55
C LEU A 3 1.11 5.61 -14.73
N HIS A 4 0.28 6.26 -15.55
CA HIS A 4 0.80 7.10 -16.64
C HIS A 4 1.34 8.44 -16.12
N VAL A 5 0.78 8.93 -15.02
CA VAL A 5 1.19 10.20 -14.38
C VAL A 5 2.33 9.94 -13.40
N GLU A 6 2.31 8.79 -12.74
CA GLU A 6 3.30 8.37 -11.75
C GLU A 6 3.85 6.97 -12.11
N PRO A 7 4.75 6.86 -13.09
CA PRO A 7 5.27 5.56 -13.54
C PRO A 7 6.41 5.02 -12.67
N ILE A 8 6.77 5.72 -11.60
CA ILE A 8 7.92 5.41 -10.75
C ILE A 8 7.46 4.99 -9.36
N CYS A 9 8.04 3.91 -8.84
CA CYS A 9 7.80 3.41 -7.51
C CYS A 9 8.20 4.44 -6.45
N ARG A 10 7.24 4.89 -5.64
CA ARG A 10 7.44 5.88 -4.57
C ARG A 10 8.45 5.44 -3.50
N ARG A 11 8.68 4.13 -3.33
CA ARG A 11 9.56 3.58 -2.29
C ARG A 11 11.01 3.42 -2.73
N CYS A 12 11.28 3.17 -4.00
CA CYS A 12 12.63 2.79 -4.46
C CYS A 12 13.10 3.46 -5.74
N GLY A 13 12.26 4.23 -6.44
CA GLY A 13 12.65 4.96 -7.65
C GLY A 13 12.75 4.12 -8.93
N PHE A 14 12.48 2.82 -8.87
CA PHE A 14 12.38 1.94 -10.06
C PHE A 14 10.99 2.04 -10.73
N PRO A 15 10.80 1.55 -11.97
CA PRO A 15 9.49 1.52 -12.61
C PRO A 15 8.43 0.85 -11.72
N ALA A 16 7.25 1.45 -11.68
CA ALA A 16 6.10 0.90 -10.97
C ALA A 16 5.32 -0.08 -11.86
N ASP A 17 4.76 -1.09 -11.21
CA ASP A 17 3.95 -2.13 -11.86
C ASP A 17 2.46 -1.95 -11.56
N MET A 18 2.13 -1.29 -10.44
CA MET A 18 0.77 -1.19 -9.92
C MET A 18 0.53 0.08 -9.10
N VAL A 19 -0.76 0.40 -8.94
CA VAL A 19 -1.26 1.41 -8.01
C VAL A 19 -1.74 0.69 -6.75
N ASP A 20 -1.34 1.18 -5.58
CA ASP A 20 -1.70 0.62 -4.29
C ASP A 20 -2.20 1.72 -3.35
N HIS A 21 -3.00 1.34 -2.35
CA HIS A 21 -3.50 2.28 -1.36
C HIS A 21 -2.46 2.52 -0.27
N VAL A 22 -2.19 3.78 0.10
CA VAL A 22 -1.29 4.13 1.22
C VAL A 22 -1.84 3.58 2.53
N THR A 23 -3.11 3.86 2.81
CA THR A 23 -3.90 3.25 3.88
C THR A 23 -4.81 2.20 3.28
N PRO A 24 -4.75 0.93 3.70
CA PRO A 24 -5.61 -0.12 3.17
C PRO A 24 -7.10 0.22 3.31
N LEU A 25 -7.90 -0.19 2.32
CA LEU A 25 -9.36 0.03 2.32
C LEU A 25 -10.04 -0.53 3.59
N HIS A 26 -9.62 -1.72 4.04
CA HIS A 26 -10.17 -2.35 5.24
C HIS A 26 -9.72 -1.67 6.56
N GLU A 27 -8.75 -0.77 6.50
CA GLU A 27 -8.33 0.10 7.61
C GLU A 27 -8.95 1.50 7.50
N GLY A 28 -9.87 1.72 6.54
CA GLY A 28 -10.57 3.00 6.35
C GLY A 28 -9.90 3.95 5.35
N GLY A 29 -9.01 3.44 4.49
CA GLY A 29 -8.41 4.27 3.44
C GLY A 29 -9.40 4.67 2.35
N GLU A 30 -9.32 5.93 1.91
CA GLU A 30 -10.13 6.47 0.81
C GLU A 30 -9.80 5.78 -0.53
N ALA A 31 -10.82 5.30 -1.24
CA ALA A 31 -10.61 4.43 -2.40
C ALA A 31 -10.07 5.15 -3.63
N LEU A 32 -10.47 6.40 -3.82
CA LEU A 32 -10.20 7.21 -5.01
C LEU A 32 -9.48 8.53 -4.72
N ASP A 33 -9.17 8.82 -3.45
CA ASP A 33 -8.35 9.97 -3.12
C ASP A 33 -6.92 9.73 -3.62
N THR A 34 -6.47 10.59 -4.52
CA THR A 34 -5.10 10.55 -5.06
C THR A 34 -4.03 10.63 -3.98
N ALA A 35 -4.31 11.26 -2.83
CA ALA A 35 -3.39 11.29 -1.70
C ALA A 35 -3.26 9.92 -1.01
N ASN A 36 -4.27 9.04 -1.15
CA ASN A 36 -4.23 7.67 -0.65
C ASN A 36 -3.80 6.66 -1.72
N LEU A 37 -3.44 7.10 -2.93
CA LEU A 37 -2.88 6.23 -3.97
C LEU A 37 -1.37 6.43 -4.08
N GLN A 38 -0.64 5.35 -4.34
CA GLN A 38 0.79 5.38 -4.63
C GLN A 38 1.15 4.36 -5.71
N SER A 39 2.09 4.70 -6.57
CA SER A 39 2.66 3.74 -7.53
C SER A 39 3.79 2.92 -6.87
N LEU A 40 3.74 1.60 -7.03
CA LEU A 40 4.72 0.66 -6.48
C LEU A 40 5.17 -0.37 -7.50
N CYS A 41 6.43 -0.79 -7.39
CA CYS A 41 6.91 -2.01 -8.05
C CYS A 41 6.50 -3.25 -7.23
N ASN A 42 6.47 -4.42 -7.88
CA ASN A 42 6.06 -5.69 -7.28
C ASN A 42 6.81 -6.00 -5.97
N ARG A 43 8.13 -5.77 -5.94
CA ARG A 43 8.96 -5.99 -4.74
C ARG A 43 8.52 -5.12 -3.57
N CYS A 44 8.33 -3.83 -3.81
CA CYS A 44 7.95 -2.87 -2.78
C CYS A 44 6.51 -3.06 -2.30
N HIS A 45 5.60 -3.47 -3.20
CA HIS A 45 4.24 -3.85 -2.86
C HIS A 45 4.22 -5.11 -1.98
N ALA A 46 4.99 -6.16 -2.31
CA ALA A 46 5.08 -7.36 -1.48
C ALA A 46 5.59 -7.07 -0.05
N VAL A 47 6.60 -6.19 0.09
CA VAL A 47 7.08 -5.74 1.40
C VAL A 47 5.99 -5.02 2.18
N LYS A 48 5.24 -4.11 1.55
CA LYS A 48 4.13 -3.39 2.20
C LYS A 48 3.05 -4.37 2.68
N ARG A 49 2.60 -5.28 1.81
CA ARG A 49 1.62 -6.33 2.15
C ARG A 49 2.04 -7.16 3.37
N GLY A 50 3.31 -7.54 3.45
CA GLY A 50 3.86 -8.26 4.60
C GLY A 50 3.83 -7.44 5.90
N GLN A 51 4.19 -6.15 5.83
CA GLN A 51 4.15 -5.23 6.96
C GLN A 51 2.71 -5.00 7.46
N GLU A 52 1.77 -4.86 6.55
CA GLU A 52 0.34 -4.71 6.84
C GLU A 52 -0.24 -5.97 7.47
N GLY A 53 0.05 -7.15 6.91
CA GLY A 53 -0.37 -8.42 7.49
C GLY A 53 0.16 -8.62 8.92
N ALA A 54 1.43 -8.29 9.15
CA ALA A 54 2.02 -8.34 10.49
C ALA A 54 1.36 -7.34 11.45
N ARG A 55 1.04 -6.12 10.99
CA ARG A 55 0.31 -5.11 11.77
C ARG A 55 -1.10 -5.60 12.13
N ALA A 56 -1.85 -6.11 11.16
CA ALA A 56 -3.20 -6.62 11.37
C ALA A 56 -3.22 -7.78 12.39
N ALA A 57 -2.26 -8.71 12.29
CA ALA A 57 -2.11 -9.79 13.26
C ALA A 57 -1.84 -9.29 14.69
N ARG A 58 -0.96 -8.28 14.85
CA ARG A 58 -0.67 -7.66 16.15
C ARG A 58 -1.90 -6.95 16.75
N THR A 59 -2.64 -6.20 15.94
CA THR A 59 -3.87 -5.53 16.38
C THR A 59 -4.92 -6.54 16.82
N LYS A 60 -5.04 -7.67 16.11
CA LYS A 60 -5.95 -8.76 16.49
C LYS A 60 -5.58 -9.37 17.84
N LEU A 61 -4.30 -9.62 18.09
CA LEU A 61 -3.83 -10.14 19.39
C LEU A 61 -4.17 -9.19 20.54
N LYS A 62 -3.94 -7.88 20.37
CA LYS A 62 -4.26 -6.86 21.39
C LYS A 62 -5.75 -6.73 21.72
N LYS A 63 -6.65 -7.15 20.82
CA LYS A 63 -8.10 -7.13 21.07
C LYS A 63 -8.58 -8.37 21.84
N ILE A 64 -7.75 -9.41 21.91
CA ILE A 64 -8.07 -10.68 22.58
C ILE A 64 -7.56 -10.67 24.03
N LEU A 65 -6.53 -9.88 24.31
CA LEU A 65 -6.02 -9.58 25.65
C LEU A 65 -6.82 -8.42 26.26
#